data_AF-A0A959V743-F1
#
_entry.id   AF-A0A959V743-F1
#
_cell.length_a   1.000
_cell.length_b   1.000
_cell.length_c   1.000
_cell.angle_alpha   90.00
_cell.angle_beta   90.00
_cell.angle_gamma   90.00
#
_symmetry.space_group_name_H-M   'P 1'
#
loop_
_entity.id
_entity.type
_entity.pdbx_description
1 polymer ?
#
loop_
_entity_poly.entity_id
_entity_poly.type
_entity_poly.pdbx_seq_one_letter_code
_entity_poly.pdbx_strand_id
1 'polypeptide(L)' 'MKYLKTLLLAGIFLFAISLLQAQTPPHPNGGSNPGIGSTPVGGGAPISGGLFILLTLSAGYGAKRVYHIYKDSKETKDQ' A
#
# COMPACT_ATOMS: atom_id res chain seq x y z
N MET A 1 -0.36 -27.49 -2.49
CA MET A 1 -1.28 -26.97 -3.54
C MET A 1 -2.50 -26.23 -2.99
N LYS A 2 -3.15 -26.69 -1.91
CA LYS A 2 -4.39 -26.07 -1.39
C LYS A 2 -4.22 -24.58 -1.03
N TYR A 3 -3.15 -24.23 -0.32
CA TYR A 3 -2.83 -22.84 0.05
C TYR A 3 -2.33 -21.97 -1.11
N LEU A 4 -1.76 -22.60 -2.15
CA LEU A 4 -1.22 -21.87 -3.30
C LEU A 4 -2.35 -21.20 -4.10
N LYS A 5 -3.49 -21.90 -4.25
CA LYS A 5 -4.69 -21.35 -4.88
C LYS A 5 -5.28 -20.20 -4.05
N THR A 6 -5.31 -20.34 -2.73
CA THR A 6 -5.79 -19.30 -1.82
C THR A 6 -4.91 -18.05 -1.85
N LEU A 7 -3.58 -18.21 -1.87
CA LEU A 7 -2.63 -17.10 -1.96
C LEU A 7 -2.78 -16.34 -3.28
N LEU A 8 -2.93 -17.08 -4.39
CA LEU A 8 -3.12 -16.51 -5.71
C LEU A 8 -4.45 -15.74 -5.80
N LEU A 9 -5.53 -16.29 -5.24
CA LEU A 9 -6.84 -15.63 -5.21
C LEU A 9 -6.81 -14.36 -4.35
N ALA A 10 -6.14 -14.39 -3.19
CA ALA A 10 -5.97 -13.21 -2.34
C ALA A 10 -5.15 -12.11 -3.03
N GLY A 11 -4.10 -12.48 -3.76
CA GLY A 11 -3.29 -11.53 -4.53
C GLY A 11 -4.09 -10.84 -5.64
N ILE A 12 -4.89 -11.60 -6.40
CA ILE A 12 -5.78 -11.04 -7.44
C ILE A 12 -6.82 -10.12 -6.83
N PHE A 13 -7.40 -10.49 -5.68
CA PHE A 13 -8.39 -9.68 -5.00
C PHE A 13 -7.82 -8.32 -4.53
N LEU A 14 -6.64 -8.31 -3.91
CA LEU A 14 -5.97 -7.07 -3.48
C LEU A 14 -5.56 -6.20 -4.67
N PHE A 15 -5.14 -6.81 -5.78
CA PHE A 15 -4.82 -6.10 -7.01
C PHE A 15 -6.06 -5.44 -7.62
N ALA A 16 -7.20 -6.16 -7.66
CA ALA A 16 -8.46 -5.62 -8.17
C ALA A 16 -8.97 -4.41 -7.37
N ILE A 17 -8.84 -4.43 -6.04
CA ILE A 17 -9.21 -3.30 -5.18
C ILE A 17 -8.34 -2.08 -5.46
N SER A 18 -7.06 -2.28 -5.78
CA SER A 18 -6.12 -1.18 -6.06
C SER A 18 -6.46 -0.41 -7.34
N LEU A 19 -7.25 -1.00 -8.24
CA LEU A 19 -7.73 -0.35 -9.47
C LEU A 19 -8.99 0.51 -9.24
N LEU A 20 -9.65 0.40 -8.08
CA LEU A 20 -10.81 1.20 -7.75
C LEU A 20 -10.35 2.63 -7.41
N GLN A 21 -10.54 3.55 -8.36
CA GLN A 21 -10.34 4.98 -8.13
C GLN A 21 -11.59 5.56 -7.45
N ALA A 22 -11.41 6.30 -6.36
CA ALA A 22 -12.50 7.06 -5.76
C ALA A 22 -12.89 8.21 -6.69
N GLN A 23 -14.17 8.33 -7.05
CA GLN A 23 -14.65 9.49 -7.80
C GLN A 23 -14.51 10.75 -6.95
N THR A 24 -13.89 11.79 -7.48
CA THR A 24 -13.94 13.11 -6.86
C THR A 24 -15.37 13.62 -6.93
N PRO A 25 -15.99 14.00 -5.80
CA PRO A 25 -17.36 14.49 -5.81
C PRO A 25 -17.48 15.68 -6.77
N PRO A 26 -18.58 15.79 -7.53
CA PRO A 26 -18.79 16.92 -8.45
C PRO A 26 -18.73 18.24 -7.67
N HIS A 27 -17.99 19.21 -8.19
CA HIS A 27 -17.90 20.54 -7.57
C HIS A 27 -19.30 21.17 -7.54
N PRO A 28 -19.76 21.70 -6.39
CA PRO A 28 -21.04 22.40 -6.32
C PRO A 28 -20.99 23.63 -7.21
N ASN A 29 -21.93 23.76 -8.13
CA ASN A 29 -21.99 24.88 -9.04
C ASN A 29 -22.32 26.16 -8.24
N GLY A 30 -21.34 27.06 -8.07
CA GLY A 30 -21.52 28.39 -7.49
C GLY A 30 -21.01 28.54 -6.06
N GLY A 31 -19.90 29.26 -5.89
CA GLY A 31 -19.44 29.69 -4.57
C GLY A 31 -17.97 30.08 -4.56
N SER A 32 -17.70 31.38 -4.43
CA SER A 32 -16.38 31.97 -4.27
C SER A 32 -15.64 31.49 -3.02
N ASN A 33 -14.36 31.15 -3.20
CA ASN A 33 -13.31 30.94 -2.18
C ASN A 33 -13.36 29.69 -1.28
N PRO A 34 -12.17 29.20 -0.84
CA PRO A 34 -12.05 28.20 0.23
C PRO A 34 -12.32 28.88 1.58
N GLY A 35 -13.61 29.01 1.91
CA GLY A 35 -14.10 29.35 3.24
C GLY A 35 -14.59 28.11 3.98
N ILE A 36 -14.67 28.21 5.31
CA ILE A 36 -15.26 27.21 6.20
C ILE A 36 -16.69 26.90 5.70
N GLY A 37 -16.90 25.70 5.14
CA GLY A 37 -18.20 25.26 4.57
C GLY A 37 -18.21 24.95 3.07
N SER A 38 -17.11 25.14 2.35
CA SER A 38 -16.96 24.71 0.94
C SER A 38 -16.51 23.24 0.85
N THR A 39 -16.87 22.54 -0.25
CA THR A 39 -16.54 21.10 -0.45
C THR A 39 -15.07 20.83 -0.17
N PRO A 40 -14.73 19.75 0.58
CA PRO A 40 -13.35 19.44 0.90
C PRO A 40 -12.45 19.48 -0.33
N VAL A 41 -11.49 20.40 -0.31
CA VAL A 41 -10.34 20.45 -1.23
C VAL A 41 -9.45 19.23 -0.95
N GLY A 42 -9.90 18.05 -1.39
CA GLY A 42 -9.38 16.80 -0.86
C GLY A 42 -9.92 15.59 -1.60
N GLY A 43 -9.71 15.56 -2.91
CA GLY A 43 -9.99 14.40 -3.77
C GLY A 43 -8.78 13.89 -4.55
N GLY A 44 -7.59 14.45 -4.31
CA GLY A 44 -6.38 14.15 -5.08
C GLY A 44 -5.08 14.41 -4.33
N ALA A 45 -5.13 14.48 -2.98
CA ALA A 45 -3.91 14.58 -2.19
C ALA A 45 -3.05 13.33 -2.46
N PRO A 46 -1.82 13.47 -2.97
CA PRO A 46 -1.04 12.33 -3.46
C PRO A 46 -0.70 11.39 -2.30
N ILE A 47 -1.42 10.27 -2.23
CA ILE A 47 -1.19 9.15 -1.29
C ILE A 47 0.21 8.53 -1.53
N SER A 48 0.82 8.79 -2.69
CA SER A 48 2.12 8.29 -3.10
C SER A 48 3.22 8.53 -2.06
N GLY A 49 3.27 9.70 -1.43
CA GLY A 49 4.34 10.02 -0.47
C GLY A 49 4.38 9.08 0.74
N GLY A 50 3.24 8.88 1.40
CA GLY A 50 3.13 7.97 2.54
C GLY A 50 3.32 6.51 2.15
N LEU A 51 2.81 6.10 0.98
CA LEU A 51 2.98 4.74 0.47
C LEU A 51 4.45 4.41 0.18
N PHE A 52 5.21 5.34 -0.41
CA PHE A 52 6.64 5.16 -0.67
C PHE A 52 7.43 4.93 0.62
N ILE A 53 7.13 5.70 1.66
CA ILE A 53 7.79 5.58 2.98
C ILE A 53 7.47 4.22 3.60
N LEU A 54 6.20 3.80 3.58
CA LEU A 54 5.77 2.50 4.11
C LEU A 54 6.40 1.33 3.36
N LEU A 55 6.48 1.39 2.03
CA LEU A 55 7.12 0.37 1.20
C LEU A 55 8.61 0.29 1.48
N THR A 56 9.29 1.42 1.55
CA THR A 56 10.74 1.49 1.80
C THR A 56 11.08 0.89 3.17
N LEU A 57 10.31 1.23 4.20
CA LEU A 57 10.54 0.72 5.55
C LEU A 57 10.19 -0.78 5.66
N SER A 58 9.11 -1.21 5.02
CA SER A 58 8.71 -2.63 4.96
C SER A 58 9.75 -3.48 4.24
N ALA A 59 10.27 -3.01 3.11
CA ALA A 59 11.31 -3.70 2.34
C ALA A 59 12.62 -3.77 3.13
N GLY A 60 13.06 -2.66 3.74
CA GLY A 60 14.26 -2.62 4.56
C GLY A 60 14.20 -3.58 5.75
N TYR A 61 13.11 -3.54 6.52
CA TYR A 61 12.92 -4.44 7.66
C TYR A 61 12.77 -5.91 7.25
N GLY A 62 11.96 -6.17 6.22
CA GLY A 62 11.75 -7.53 5.68
C GLY A 62 13.04 -8.16 5.19
N ALA A 63 13.84 -7.42 4.41
CA ALA A 63 15.13 -7.90 3.91
C ALA A 63 16.10 -8.23 5.05
N LYS A 64 16.20 -7.36 6.07
CA LYS A 64 17.06 -7.61 7.25
C LYS A 64 16.64 -8.88 8.00
N ARG A 65 15.34 -9.16 8.11
CA ARG A 65 14.83 -10.36 8.79
C ARG A 65 15.14 -11.63 8.01
N VAL A 66 14.92 -11.64 6.70
CA VAL A 66 15.21 -12.79 5.83
C VAL A 66 16.71 -13.07 5.79
N TYR A 67 17.54 -12.02 5.73
CA TYR A 67 19.01 -12.16 5.76
C TYR A 67 19.51 -12.85 7.02
N HIS A 68 19.04 -12.46 8.21
CA HIS A 68 19.41 -13.15 9.46
C HIS A 68 19.02 -14.62 9.45
N ILE A 69 17.77 -14.93 9.09
CA ILE A 69 17.29 -16.32 9.01
C ILE A 69 18.17 -17.14 8.05
N TYR A 70 18.53 -16.58 6.90
CA TYR A 70 19.41 -17.24 5.93
C TYR A 70 20.82 -17.47 6.48
N LYS A 71 21.40 -16.49 7.18
CA LYS A 71 22.73 -16.59 7.79
C LYS A 71 22.76 -17.65 8.90
N ASP A 72 21.78 -17.64 9.79
CA ASP A 72 21.68 -18.59 10.91
C ASP A 72 21.46 -20.03 10.40
N SER A 73 20.74 -20.17 9.27
CA SER A 73 20.54 -21.45 8.59
C SER A 73 21.80 -21.99 7.91
N LYS A 74 22.75 -21.13 7.55
CA LYS A 74 24.05 -21.51 6.97
C LYS A 74 24.99 -21.98 8.07
N GLU A 75 25.09 -21.22 9.16
CA GLU A 75 25.93 -21.57 10.31
C GLU A 75 25.51 -22.89 10.99
N THR A 76 24.21 -23.23 10.97
CA THR A 76 23.71 -24.51 11.49
C THR A 76 23.98 -25.70 10.56
N LYS A 77 24.28 -25.48 9.28
CA LYS A 77 24.55 -26.55 8.30
C LYS A 77 26.03 -26.88 8.14
N ASP A 78 26.90 -26.01 8.63
CA ASP A 78 28.35 -26.20 8.66
C ASP A 78 28.84 -26.72 10.03
N GLN A 79 27.92 -27.12 10.93
CA GLN A 79 28.16 -27.94 12.13
C GLN A 79 27.54 -29.32 11.97
#